data_AF-A0A8T6F0G5-F1
#
_entry.id   AF-A0A8T6F0G5-F1
#
_cell.length_a   1.000
_cell.length_b   1.000
_cell.length_c   1.000
_cell.angle_alpha   90.00
_cell.angle_beta   90.00
_cell.angle_gamma   90.00
#
_symmetry.space_group_name_H-M   'P 1'
#
loop_
_entity.id
_entity.type
_entity.pdbx_description
1 polymer ?
#
loop_
_entity_poly.entity_id
_entity_poly.type
_entity_poly.pdbx_seq_one_letter_code
_entity_poly.pdbx_strand_id
1 'polypeptide(L)'
;MAMALRLAGGLMMVYAVLYLAQFLFSTLYDNPQPVWDVMNYVSALGILVALIVNFGHMRSYSGSDEPTLSRLGAHVLFYANAALAIWFFRNWIYLLALDAGESASVPVDVIWDFVAVMIPIVLAATGRRLWQTNA
;
A
#
# COMPACT_ATOMS: atom_id res chain seq x y z
N MET A 1 -7.95 -16.00 14.82
CA MET A 1 -7.04 -15.48 13.77
C MET A 1 -7.79 -15.06 12.50
N ALA A 2 -8.69 -15.89 11.95
CA ALA A 2 -9.49 -15.59 10.76
C ALA A 2 -10.27 -14.26 10.81
N MET A 3 -10.95 -13.98 11.93
CA MET A 3 -11.72 -12.73 12.10
C MET A 3 -10.85 -11.47 12.08
N ALA A 4 -9.66 -11.51 12.69
CA ALA A 4 -8.74 -10.39 12.70
C ALA A 4 -8.19 -10.07 11.29
N LEU A 5 -7.89 -11.11 10.51
CA LEU A 5 -7.46 -10.94 9.11
C LEU A 5 -8.56 -10.35 8.23
N ARG A 6 -9.82 -10.78 8.43
CA ARG A 6 -10.97 -10.19 7.73
C ARG A 6 -11.17 -8.72 8.07
N LEU A 7 -11.11 -8.36 9.36
CA LEU A 7 -11.22 -6.97 9.79
C LEU A 7 -10.09 -6.12 9.20
N ALA A 8 -8.85 -6.61 9.25
CA ALA A 8 -7.71 -5.93 8.62
C ALA A 8 -7.92 -5.77 7.10
N GLY A 9 -8.42 -6.80 6.42
CA GLY A 9 -8.73 -6.74 4.99
C GLY A 9 -9.84 -5.74 4.65
N GLY A 10 -10.91 -5.72 5.44
CA GLY A 10 -11.99 -4.72 5.34
C GLY A 10 -11.48 -3.30 5.50
N LEU A 11 -10.66 -3.06 6.54
CA LEU A 11 -10.04 -1.76 6.80
C LEU A 11 -9.12 -1.32 5.66
N MET A 12 -8.32 -2.24 5.10
CA MET A 12 -7.47 -1.95 3.93
C MET A 12 -8.28 -1.54 2.71
N MET A 13 -9.41 -2.19 2.45
CA MET A 13 -10.29 -1.84 1.33
C MET A 13 -10.95 -0.47 1.54
N VAL A 14 -11.47 -0.19 2.75
CA VAL A 14 -12.04 1.13 3.09
C VAL A 14 -10.98 2.21 2.92
N TYR A 15 -9.78 1.98 3.44
CA TYR A 15 -8.67 2.92 3.31
C TYR A 15 -8.27 3.16 1.84
N ALA A 16 -8.22 2.10 1.02
CA ALA A 16 -7.94 2.23 -0.41
C ALA A 16 -8.98 3.11 -1.12
N VAL A 17 -10.27 2.98 -0.77
CA VAL A 17 -11.34 3.83 -1.33
C VAL A 17 -11.15 5.29 -0.89
N LEU A 18 -10.88 5.54 0.39
CA LEU A 18 -10.61 6.88 0.91
C LEU A 18 -9.37 7.51 0.25
N TYR A 19 -8.33 6.70 0.03
CA TYR A 19 -7.11 7.14 -0.64
C TYR A 19 -7.35 7.55 -2.09
N LEU A 20 -8.05 6.71 -2.83
CA LEU A 20 -8.41 7.03 -4.21
C LEU A 20 -9.30 8.27 -4.29
N ALA A 21 -10.26 8.41 -3.37
CA ALA A 21 -11.12 9.59 -3.30
C ALA A 21 -10.30 10.86 -3.04
N GLN A 22 -9.41 10.84 -2.03
CA GLN A 22 -8.52 11.98 -1.77
C GLN A 22 -7.70 12.33 -3.01
N PHE A 23 -7.08 11.35 -3.67
CA PHE A 23 -6.29 11.59 -4.88
C PHE A 23 -7.11 12.30 -5.96
N LEU A 24 -8.29 11.78 -6.29
CA LEU A 24 -9.17 12.34 -7.34
C LEU A 24 -9.73 13.72 -6.99
N PHE A 25 -10.03 13.98 -5.72
CA PHE A 25 -10.67 15.22 -5.28
C PHE A 25 -9.71 16.27 -4.72
N SER A 26 -8.43 15.95 -4.54
CA SER A 26 -7.39 16.85 -4.03
C SER A 26 -7.23 18.14 -4.85
N THR A 27 -7.59 18.10 -6.13
CA THR A 27 -7.54 19.26 -7.04
C THR A 27 -8.69 20.24 -6.85
N LEU A 28 -9.71 19.87 -6.06
CA LEU A 28 -10.93 20.66 -5.87
C LEU A 28 -10.86 21.64 -4.68
N TYR A 29 -9.77 21.67 -3.92
CA TYR A 29 -9.63 22.54 -2.75
C TYR A 29 -8.20 23.05 -2.53
N ASP A 30 -8.08 24.22 -1.88
CA ASP A 30 -6.87 25.06 -1.94
C ASP A 30 -5.66 24.53 -1.12
N ASN A 31 -5.87 23.64 -0.16
CA ASN A 31 -4.78 23.16 0.71
C ASN A 31 -4.95 21.67 1.09
N PRO A 32 -4.62 20.73 0.18
CA PRO A 32 -4.70 19.29 0.43
C PRO A 32 -3.55 18.74 1.28
N GLN A 33 -2.50 19.52 1.53
CA GLN A 33 -1.26 19.03 2.15
C GLN A 33 -1.47 18.37 3.53
N PRO A 34 -2.22 18.96 4.48
CA PRO A 34 -2.41 18.34 5.79
C PRO A 34 -3.11 16.98 5.73
N VAL A 35 -3.99 16.78 4.74
CA VAL A 35 -4.66 15.50 4.53
C VAL A 35 -3.67 14.49 3.96
N TRP A 36 -2.82 14.90 3.01
CA TRP A 36 -1.76 14.07 2.46
C TRP A 36 -0.75 13.62 3.52
N ASP A 37 -0.38 14.50 4.44
CA ASP A 37 0.55 14.17 5.53
C ASP A 37 -0.01 13.03 6.40
N VAL A 38 -1.26 13.18 6.87
CA VAL A 38 -1.95 12.13 7.65
C VAL A 38 -2.06 10.83 6.86
N MET A 39 -2.42 10.92 5.58
CA MET A 39 -2.56 9.74 4.72
C MET A 39 -1.23 9.06 4.43
N ASN A 40 -0.12 9.78 4.36
CA ASN A 40 1.19 9.16 4.22
C ASN A 40 1.52 8.31 5.45
N TYR A 41 1.27 8.80 6.67
CA TYR A 41 1.47 8.00 7.88
C TYR A 41 0.60 6.74 7.92
N VAL A 42 -0.69 6.86 7.56
CA VAL A 42 -1.60 5.71 7.52
C VAL A 42 -1.21 4.72 6.41
N SER A 43 -0.78 5.22 5.24
CA SER A 43 -0.29 4.40 4.14
C SER A 43 0.95 3.62 4.52
N ALA A 44 1.90 4.25 5.21
CA ALA A 44 3.11 3.61 5.68
C ALA A 44 2.79 2.37 6.53
N LEU A 45 1.88 2.53 7.50
CA LEU A 45 1.44 1.43 8.34
C LEU A 45 0.72 0.35 7.52
N GLY A 46 -0.19 0.75 6.62
CA GLY A 46 -0.93 -0.17 5.75
C GLY A 46 -0.04 -1.00 4.85
N ILE A 47 0.97 -0.38 4.23
CA ILE A 47 1.96 -1.03 3.36
C ILE A 47 2.79 -2.05 4.16
N LEU A 48 3.25 -1.69 5.37
CA LEU A 48 4.01 -2.60 6.23
C LEU A 48 3.18 -3.83 6.65
N VAL A 49 1.93 -3.61 7.08
CA VAL A 49 1.01 -4.71 7.42
C VAL A 49 0.78 -5.61 6.20
N ALA A 50 0.52 -5.02 5.03
CA ALA A 50 0.35 -5.76 3.79
C ALA A 50 1.61 -6.56 3.44
N LEU A 51 2.81 -6.04 3.71
CA LEU A 51 4.07 -6.69 3.40
C LEU A 51 4.29 -7.91 4.28
N ILE A 52 4.09 -7.76 5.59
CA ILE A 52 4.22 -8.85 6.58
C ILE A 52 3.25 -9.98 6.23
N VAL A 53 2.00 -9.64 5.95
CA VAL A 53 0.95 -10.60 5.61
C VAL A 53 1.26 -11.31 4.28
N ASN A 54 1.64 -10.57 3.23
CA ASN A 54 1.97 -11.14 1.94
C ASN A 54 3.24 -12.00 2.00
N PHE A 55 4.21 -11.63 2.83
CA PHE A 55 5.41 -12.44 3.07
C PHE A 55 5.08 -13.78 3.73
N GLY A 56 4.28 -13.76 4.80
CA GLY A 56 3.84 -14.98 5.48
C GLY A 56 3.08 -15.91 4.53
N HIS A 57 2.22 -15.35 3.69
CA HIS A 57 1.48 -16.11 2.69
C HIS A 57 2.37 -16.66 1.59
N MET A 58 3.29 -15.87 1.02
CA MET A 58 4.26 -16.37 0.04
C MET A 58 5.06 -17.55 0.61
N ARG A 59 5.49 -17.44 1.87
CA ARG A 59 6.26 -18.48 2.56
C ARG A 59 5.46 -19.78 2.76
N SER A 60 4.15 -19.71 2.97
CA SER A 60 3.34 -20.94 3.13
C SER A 60 3.28 -21.79 1.85
N TYR A 61 3.60 -21.21 0.69
CA TYR A 61 3.68 -21.93 -0.59
C TYR A 61 5.07 -22.44 -0.96
N SER A 62 6.11 -22.08 -0.18
CA SER A 62 7.48 -22.54 -0.41
C SER A 62 7.63 -23.99 0.06
N GLY A 63 7.29 -24.94 -0.82
CA GLY A 63 7.38 -26.39 -0.57
C GLY A 63 6.05 -27.14 -0.59
N SER A 64 4.94 -26.48 -0.95
CA SER A 64 3.62 -27.10 -1.09
C SER A 64 3.36 -27.55 -2.53
N ASP A 65 2.64 -28.67 -2.72
CA ASP A 65 2.07 -29.13 -4.01
C ASP A 65 0.83 -28.32 -4.46
N GLU A 66 0.65 -27.12 -3.93
CA GLU A 66 -0.48 -26.24 -4.23
C GLU A 66 -0.52 -25.83 -5.72
N PRO A 67 -1.72 -25.54 -6.27
CA PRO A 67 -1.88 -25.13 -7.66
C PRO A 67 -0.97 -23.96 -8.05
N THR A 68 -0.35 -24.04 -9.22
CA THR A 68 0.60 -23.05 -9.75
C THR A 68 0.04 -21.62 -9.72
N LEU A 69 -1.27 -21.45 -9.95
CA LEU A 69 -1.94 -20.14 -9.95
C LEU A 69 -1.99 -19.50 -8.55
N SER A 70 -2.30 -20.27 -7.51
CA SER A 70 -2.33 -19.78 -6.12
C SER A 70 -0.94 -19.32 -5.68
N ARG A 71 0.08 -20.13 -6.00
CA ARG A 71 1.48 -19.82 -5.72
C ARG A 71 1.94 -18.56 -6.48
N LEU A 72 1.61 -18.44 -7.76
CA LEU A 72 1.94 -17.27 -8.57
C LEU A 72 1.29 -16.01 -8.01
N GLY A 73 0.00 -16.07 -7.68
CA GLY A 73 -0.73 -14.94 -7.08
C GLY A 73 -0.11 -14.45 -5.77
N ALA A 74 0.32 -15.38 -4.91
CA ALA A 74 1.00 -15.05 -3.65
C ALA A 74 2.33 -14.31 -3.87
N HIS A 75 3.15 -14.75 -4.82
CA HIS A 75 4.43 -14.12 -5.15
C HIS A 75 4.22 -12.77 -5.82
N VAL A 76 3.32 -12.68 -6.82
CA VAL A 76 3.01 -11.43 -7.52
C VAL A 76 2.56 -10.36 -6.54
N LEU A 77 1.65 -10.68 -5.62
CA LEU A 77 1.16 -9.70 -4.66
C LEU A 77 2.23 -9.28 -3.65
N PHE A 78 3.09 -10.21 -3.22
CA PHE A 78 4.24 -9.88 -2.37
C PHE A 78 5.21 -8.93 -3.06
N TYR A 79 5.65 -9.24 -4.29
CA TYR A 79 6.61 -8.41 -5.02
C TYR A 79 6.00 -7.05 -5.41
N ALA A 80 4.72 -7.00 -5.77
CA ALA A 80 4.01 -5.74 -6.01
C ALA A 80 4.01 -4.86 -4.75
N ASN A 81 3.73 -5.44 -3.58
CA ASN A 81 3.73 -4.70 -2.32
C ASN A 81 5.14 -4.31 -1.86
N ALA A 82 6.15 -5.13 -2.14
CA ALA A 82 7.55 -4.80 -1.87
C ALA A 82 8.04 -3.65 -2.75
N ALA A 83 7.72 -3.66 -4.04
CA ALA A 83 8.04 -2.56 -4.96
C ALA A 83 7.35 -1.26 -4.53
N LEU A 84 6.06 -1.34 -4.17
CA LEU A 84 5.32 -0.21 -3.61
C LEU A 84 5.97 0.32 -2.33
N ALA A 85 6.35 -0.56 -1.39
CA ALA A 85 7.00 -0.15 -0.16
C ALA A 85 8.32 0.58 -0.41
N ILE A 86 9.18 0.03 -1.28
CA ILE A 86 10.46 0.65 -1.62
C ILE A 86 10.23 2.04 -2.22
N TRP A 87 9.32 2.17 -3.18
CA TRP A 87 9.02 3.47 -3.79
C TRP A 87 8.39 4.45 -2.81
N PHE A 88 7.39 4.03 -2.05
CA PHE A 88 6.72 4.89 -1.08
C PHE A 88 7.72 5.40 -0.02
N PHE A 89 8.43 4.51 0.68
CA PHE A 89 9.33 4.93 1.76
C PHE A 89 10.52 5.74 1.24
N ARG A 90 11.07 5.40 0.08
CA ARG A 90 12.16 6.20 -0.52
C ARG A 90 11.73 7.63 -0.79
N ASN A 91 10.56 7.84 -1.39
CA ASN A 91 10.07 9.19 -1.71
C ASN A 91 9.56 9.92 -0.47
N TRP A 92 8.94 9.21 0.47
CA TRP A 92 8.43 9.82 1.70
C TRP A 92 9.56 10.26 2.64
N ILE A 93 10.61 9.45 2.82
CA ILE A 93 11.80 9.87 3.57
C ILE A 93 12.46 11.08 2.91
N TYR A 94 12.48 11.13 1.58
CA TYR A 94 13.01 12.27 0.84
C TYR A 94 12.18 13.54 1.06
N LEU A 95 10.85 13.47 1.08
CA LEU A 95 9.99 14.59 1.46
C LEU A 95 10.28 15.06 2.88
N LEU A 96 10.37 14.14 3.85
CA LEU A 96 10.68 14.48 5.24
C LEU A 96 12.04 15.17 5.37
N ALA A 97 13.03 14.77 4.57
CA ALA A 97 14.35 15.41 4.53
C ALA A 97 14.32 16.79 3.86
N LEU A 98 13.48 16.98 2.83
CA LEU A 98 13.25 18.30 2.22
C LEU A 98 12.59 19.27 3.20
N ASP A 99 11.56 18.81 3.92
CA ASP A 99 10.88 19.61 4.95
C ASP A 99 11.82 19.98 6.12
N ALA A 100 12.83 19.15 6.37
CA ALA A 100 13.91 19.43 7.32
C ALA A 100 15.02 20.37 6.77
N GLY A 101 14.94 20.77 5.49
CA GLY A 101 15.89 21.68 4.84
C GLY A 101 17.15 21.02 4.28
N GLU A 102 17.16 19.70 4.08
CA GLU A 102 18.37 18.91 3.80
C GLU A 102 18.64 18.58 2.31
N SER A 103 17.77 18.92 1.34
CA SER A 103 17.95 18.50 -0.07
C SER A 103 17.52 19.52 -1.14
N ALA A 104 18.10 19.40 -2.35
CA ALA A 104 17.86 20.24 -3.52
C ALA A 104 16.85 19.60 -4.50
N SER A 105 15.97 20.44 -5.04
CA SER A 105 14.76 20.15 -5.83
C SER A 105 14.91 19.11 -6.95
N VAL A 106 14.12 18.04 -6.87
CA VAL A 106 13.81 17.09 -7.94
C VAL A 106 12.31 17.20 -8.26
N PRO A 107 11.86 17.05 -9.51
CA PRO A 107 10.43 16.96 -9.82
C PRO A 107 9.85 15.68 -9.20
N VAL A 108 9.23 15.81 -8.02
CA VAL A 108 8.71 14.71 -7.20
C VAL A 108 7.29 14.28 -7.64
N ASP A 109 6.60 15.12 -8.40
CA ASP A 109 5.15 15.04 -8.61
C ASP A 109 4.71 13.79 -9.38
N VAL A 110 5.39 13.47 -10.49
CA VAL A 110 5.04 12.30 -11.31
C VAL A 110 5.21 10.99 -10.53
N ILE A 111 6.24 10.89 -9.70
CA ILE A 111 6.48 9.69 -8.89
C ILE A 111 5.39 9.56 -7.82
N TRP A 112 4.96 10.67 -7.22
CA TRP A 112 3.86 10.68 -6.26
C TRP A 112 2.52 10.31 -6.88
N ASP A 113 2.23 10.72 -8.12
CA ASP A 113 1.04 10.28 -8.84
C ASP A 113 1.02 8.76 -9.04
N PHE A 114 2.17 8.18 -9.43
CA PHE A 114 2.30 6.72 -9.56
C PHE A 114 2.09 6.02 -8.21
N VAL A 115 2.71 6.52 -7.14
CA VAL A 115 2.53 5.99 -5.79
C VAL A 115 1.07 6.09 -5.36
N ALA A 116 0.42 7.22 -5.62
CA ALA A 116 -0.95 7.50 -5.24
C ALA A 116 -1.96 6.58 -5.94
N VAL A 117 -1.67 6.15 -7.18
CA VAL A 117 -2.50 5.15 -7.90
C VAL A 117 -2.19 3.72 -7.43
N MET A 118 -0.93 3.41 -7.11
CA MET A 118 -0.52 2.07 -6.73
C MET A 118 -0.98 1.66 -5.32
N ILE A 119 -1.00 2.60 -4.36
CA ILE A 119 -1.48 2.36 -2.99
C ILE A 119 -2.88 1.73 -2.96
N PRO A 120 -3.93 2.36 -3.55
CA PRO A 120 -5.27 1.81 -3.48
C PRO A 120 -5.38 0.46 -4.20
N ILE A 121 -4.67 0.27 -5.32
CA ILE A 121 -4.69 -1.01 -6.07
C ILE A 121 -4.12 -2.14 -5.21
N VAL A 122 -2.92 -1.97 -4.67
CA VAL A 122 -2.21 -3.01 -3.92
C VAL A 122 -2.88 -3.29 -2.56
N LEU A 123 -3.33 -2.24 -1.87
CA LEU A 123 -4.05 -2.39 -0.60
C LEU A 123 -5.44 -3.01 -0.81
N ALA A 124 -6.19 -2.64 -1.85
CA ALA A 124 -7.47 -3.27 -2.15
C ALA A 124 -7.30 -4.74 -2.56
N ALA A 125 -6.28 -5.07 -3.37
CA ALA A 125 -5.98 -6.45 -3.74
C ALA A 125 -5.61 -7.31 -2.51
N THR A 126 -4.74 -6.77 -1.63
CA THR A 126 -4.38 -7.44 -0.37
C THR A 126 -5.58 -7.57 0.56
N GLY A 127 -6.37 -6.50 0.71
CA GLY A 127 -7.54 -6.48 1.57
C GLY A 127 -8.64 -7.43 1.12
N ARG A 128 -8.93 -7.49 -0.19
CA ARG A 128 -9.86 -8.44 -0.80
C ARG A 128 -9.43 -9.88 -0.53
N ARG A 129 -8.14 -10.21 -0.70
CA ARG A 129 -7.64 -11.56 -0.42
C ARG A 129 -7.85 -11.93 1.05
N LEU A 130 -7.52 -11.02 1.97
CA LEU A 130 -7.69 -11.25 3.40
C LEU A 130 -9.14 -11.42 3.82
N TRP A 131 -10.04 -10.65 3.20
CA TRP A 131 -11.48 -10.79 3.41
C TRP A 131 -11.99 -12.18 3.00
N GLN A 132 -11.51 -12.67 1.85
CA GLN A 132 -11.89 -13.96 1.28
C GLN A 132 -11.23 -15.16 1.97
N THR A 133 -10.13 -14.96 2.70
CA THR A 133 -9.48 -16.04 3.42
C THR A 133 -10.43 -16.54 4.53
N ASN A 134 -10.91 -17.79 4.40
CA ASN A 134 -11.94 -18.49 5.22
C ASN A 134 -13.43 -18.32 4.81
N ALA A 135 -13.74 -17.82 3.62
CA ALA A 135 -15.07 -17.98 3.01
C ALA A 135 -15.20 -19.33 2.30
#